data_AF-A0A3B8MTR1-F1
#
_entry.id   AF-A0A3B8MTR1-F1
#
_cell.length_a   1.000
_cell.length_b   1.000
_cell.length_c   1.000
_cell.angle_alpha   90.00
_cell.angle_beta   90.00
_cell.angle_gamma   90.00
#
_symmetry.space_group_name_H-M   'P 1'
#
loop_
_entity.id
_entity.type
_entity.pdbx_description
1 polymer ?
#
loop_
_entity_poly.entity_id
_entity_poly.type
_entity_poly.pdbx_seq_one_letter_code
_entity_poly.pdbx_strand_id
1 'polypeptide(L)'
;MNAVLPPLTTEDIEQFVQNGFVIKRKVLDPALCAAARDRLWAGNTSIQLRRDDPSTWIGPLPESDQVSTPDGLNDRTGNCGWRLRELSGDEDLIDLLPRRVFPWFEQLLGEGEVVEPVPTSTASDPDPRGTRLRGWPVWGGKELRGAYCVLPQERHDDAPSLADSARAG
;
A
#
# COMPACT_ATOMS: atom_id res chain seq x y z
N MET A 1 -3.03 -20.67 -5.15
CA MET A 1 -3.09 -20.34 -6.58
C MET A 1 -3.70 -18.95 -6.69
N ASN A 2 -2.90 -17.94 -7.04
CA ASN A 2 -3.36 -16.56 -7.16
C ASN A 2 -4.35 -16.46 -8.32
N ALA A 3 -5.64 -16.27 -8.00
CA ALA A 3 -6.66 -16.10 -9.02
C ALA A 3 -6.44 -14.75 -9.75
N VAL A 4 -6.35 -14.81 -11.07
CA VAL A 4 -6.32 -13.64 -11.95
C VAL A 4 -7.59 -12.82 -11.70
N LEU A 5 -7.46 -11.50 -11.55
CA LEU A 5 -8.61 -10.63 -11.38
C LEU A 5 -9.45 -10.61 -12.67
N PRO A 6 -10.79 -10.64 -12.58
CA PRO A 6 -11.61 -10.46 -13.76
C PRO A 6 -11.31 -9.11 -14.41
N PRO A 7 -11.42 -8.99 -15.74
CA PRO A 7 -11.24 -7.72 -16.44
C PRO A 7 -12.20 -6.64 -15.90
N LEU A 8 -11.85 -5.36 -16.11
CA LEU A 8 -12.80 -4.27 -15.87
C LEU A 8 -13.98 -4.42 -16.82
N THR A 9 -15.18 -4.15 -16.34
CA THR A 9 -16.37 -4.08 -17.21
C THR A 9 -16.40 -2.76 -17.95
N THR A 10 -17.28 -2.65 -18.96
CA THR A 10 -17.52 -1.37 -19.65
C THR A 10 -17.93 -0.28 -18.66
N GLU A 11 -18.80 -0.61 -17.70
CA GLU A 11 -19.25 0.32 -16.66
C GLU A 11 -18.11 0.75 -15.73
N ASP A 12 -17.19 -0.15 -15.37
CA ASP A 12 -16.00 0.21 -14.59
C ASP A 12 -15.13 1.23 -15.35
N ILE A 13 -14.94 1.03 -16.66
CA ILE A 13 -14.15 1.91 -17.53
C ILE A 13 -14.86 3.26 -17.69
N GLU A 14 -16.18 3.27 -17.91
CA GLU A 14 -16.97 4.50 -17.98
C GLU A 14 -16.90 5.30 -16.68
N GLN A 15 -17.01 4.64 -15.52
CA GLN A 15 -16.83 5.28 -14.22
C GLN A 15 -15.44 5.88 -14.07
N PHE A 16 -14.41 5.16 -14.48
CA PHE A 16 -13.03 5.66 -14.45
C PHE A 16 -12.85 6.88 -15.35
N VAL A 17 -13.36 6.86 -16.59
CA VAL A 17 -13.29 8.00 -17.51
C VAL A 17 -14.03 9.22 -16.98
N GLN A 18 -15.19 9.02 -16.36
CA GLN A 18 -16.00 10.12 -15.83
C GLN A 18 -15.45 10.73 -14.53
N ASN A 19 -14.94 9.89 -13.62
CA ASN A 19 -14.59 10.29 -12.26
C ASN A 19 -13.08 10.33 -11.98
N GLY A 20 -12.26 9.74 -12.85
CA GLY A 20 -10.83 9.55 -12.64
C GLY A 20 -10.45 8.41 -11.69
N PHE A 21 -11.43 7.63 -11.20
CA PHE A 21 -11.19 6.48 -10.33
C PHE A 21 -12.29 5.42 -10.46
N VAL A 22 -11.97 4.18 -10.07
CA VAL A 22 -12.93 3.07 -9.92
C VAL A 22 -12.67 2.33 -8.62
N ILE A 23 -13.73 1.91 -7.91
CA ILE A 23 -13.62 1.18 -6.65
C ILE A 23 -13.94 -0.29 -6.89
N LYS A 24 -12.92 -1.15 -6.72
CA LYS A 24 -13.07 -2.61 -6.85
C LYS A 24 -12.89 -3.28 -5.50
N ARG A 25 -13.87 -4.11 -5.11
CA ARG A 25 -13.86 -4.86 -3.84
C ARG A 25 -13.20 -6.22 -4.03
N LYS A 26 -12.62 -6.76 -2.95
CA LYS A 26 -12.03 -8.12 -2.91
C LYS A 26 -10.92 -8.36 -3.94
N VAL A 27 -10.18 -7.29 -4.26
CA VAL A 27 -9.06 -7.34 -5.23
C VAL A 27 -7.76 -7.80 -4.60
N LEU A 28 -7.58 -7.54 -3.31
CA LEU A 28 -6.39 -7.90 -2.56
C LEU A 28 -6.54 -9.33 -2.02
N ASP A 29 -5.49 -10.13 -2.12
CA ASP A 29 -5.46 -11.48 -1.56
C ASP A 29 -5.36 -11.37 -0.02
N PRO A 30 -6.30 -11.97 0.75
CA PRO A 30 -6.28 -11.86 2.20
C PRO A 30 -5.02 -12.41 2.87
N ALA A 31 -4.41 -13.46 2.33
CA ALA A 31 -3.19 -14.05 2.85
C ALA A 31 -1.98 -13.14 2.59
N LEU A 32 -1.88 -12.57 1.38
CA LEU A 32 -0.84 -11.58 1.09
C LEU A 32 -1.03 -10.28 1.90
N CYS A 33 -2.28 -9.85 2.15
CA CYS A 33 -2.56 -8.74 3.08
C CYS A 33 -2.10 -9.06 4.51
N ALA A 34 -2.31 -10.28 4.98
CA ALA A 34 -1.84 -10.70 6.30
C ALA A 34 -0.31 -10.68 6.35
N ALA A 35 0.36 -11.23 5.34
CA ALA A 35 1.81 -11.24 5.23
C ALA A 35 2.41 -9.82 5.13
N ALA A 36 1.76 -8.91 4.40
CA ALA A 36 2.14 -7.49 4.33
C ALA A 36 2.04 -6.80 5.70
N ARG A 37 0.96 -7.07 6.44
CA ARG A 37 0.77 -6.56 7.80
C ARG A 37 1.80 -7.14 8.78
N ASP A 38 2.15 -8.42 8.64
CA ASP A 38 3.18 -9.05 9.46
C ASP A 38 4.55 -8.39 9.25
N ARG A 39 4.91 -8.12 7.99
CA ARG A 39 6.13 -7.39 7.63
C ARG A 39 6.13 -5.96 8.17
N LEU A 40 5.01 -5.25 8.06
CA LEU A 40 4.86 -3.91 8.64
C LEU A 40 5.19 -3.96 10.14
N TRP A 41 4.56 -4.87 10.89
CA TRP A 41 4.82 -5.01 12.32
C TRP A 41 6.24 -5.48 12.65
N ALA A 42 6.87 -6.30 11.81
CA ALA A 42 8.26 -6.72 12.00
C ALA A 42 9.23 -5.53 11.92
N GLY A 43 8.93 -4.55 11.06
CA GLY A 43 9.64 -3.28 10.98
C GLY A 43 9.27 -2.28 12.08
N ASN A 44 8.42 -2.61 13.05
CA ASN A 44 8.03 -1.66 14.09
C ASN A 44 9.21 -1.36 15.04
N THR A 45 9.63 -0.10 15.12
CA THR A 45 10.62 0.37 16.11
C THR A 45 10.02 1.29 17.17
N SER A 46 8.68 1.43 17.18
CA SER A 46 7.95 2.18 18.20
C SER A 46 7.83 1.39 19.48
N ILE A 47 8.04 2.06 20.61
CA ILE A 47 7.75 1.52 21.95
C ILE A 47 6.28 1.71 22.35
N GLN A 48 5.53 2.53 21.61
CA GLN A 48 4.14 2.91 21.92
C GLN A 48 3.15 2.07 21.12
N LEU A 49 3.39 1.91 19.81
CA LEU A 49 2.57 1.07 18.95
C LEU A 49 2.80 -0.40 19.29
N ARG A 50 1.76 -1.06 19.80
CA ARG A 50 1.77 -2.48 20.15
C ARG A 50 0.86 -3.28 19.22
N ARG A 51 1.43 -4.28 18.55
CA ARG A 51 0.70 -5.16 17.61
C ARG A 51 -0.52 -5.84 18.22
N ASP A 52 -0.43 -6.22 19.49
CA ASP A 52 -1.49 -7.01 20.14
C ASP A 52 -2.41 -6.15 21.02
N ASP A 53 -2.26 -4.82 20.96
CA ASP A 53 -3.05 -3.88 21.76
C ASP A 53 -3.60 -2.75 20.88
N PRO A 54 -4.80 -2.92 20.32
CA PRO A 54 -5.44 -1.94 19.45
C PRO A 54 -5.66 -0.57 20.08
N SER A 55 -5.69 -0.46 21.40
CA SER A 55 -5.82 0.83 22.09
C SER A 55 -4.63 1.74 21.84
N THR A 56 -3.48 1.17 21.50
CA THR A 56 -2.26 1.92 21.17
C THR A 56 -2.25 2.48 19.74
N TRP A 57 -3.21 2.10 18.90
CA TRP A 57 -3.22 2.50 17.48
C TRP A 57 -3.96 3.83 17.24
N ILE A 58 -4.62 4.36 18.27
CA ILE A 58 -5.45 5.57 18.14
C ILE A 58 -4.63 6.81 18.48
N GLY A 59 -4.74 7.83 17.63
CA GLY A 59 -4.21 9.16 17.89
C GLY A 59 -2.81 9.40 17.33
N PRO A 60 -2.27 10.60 17.54
CA PRO A 60 -0.93 10.93 17.09
C PRO A 60 0.11 10.16 17.91
N LEU A 61 1.17 9.73 17.23
CA LEU A 61 2.39 9.27 17.85
C LEU A 61 2.97 10.39 18.72
N PRO A 62 3.44 10.08 19.94
CA PRO A 62 4.12 11.07 20.76
C PRO A 62 5.41 11.53 20.06
N GLU A 63 5.82 12.78 20.29
CA GLU A 63 7.00 13.38 19.64
C GLU A 63 8.26 12.52 19.79
N SER A 64 8.42 11.83 20.94
CA SER A 64 9.54 10.92 21.19
C SER A 64 9.61 9.72 20.24
N ASP A 65 8.50 9.36 19.60
CA ASP A 65 8.37 8.26 18.66
C ASP A 65 8.25 8.72 17.20
N GLN A 66 8.19 10.03 16.97
CA GLN A 66 8.17 10.65 15.64
C GLN A 66 9.57 10.72 15.04
N VAL A 67 10.15 9.55 14.80
CA VAL A 67 11.54 9.40 14.34
C VAL A 67 11.59 8.66 13.01
N SER A 68 12.64 8.93 12.25
CA SER A 68 13.02 8.13 11.09
C SER A 68 14.31 7.37 11.42
N THR A 69 14.45 6.16 10.90
CA THR A 69 15.76 5.51 10.83
C THR A 69 16.73 6.36 10.01
N PRO A 70 18.06 6.28 10.27
CA PRO A 70 19.06 7.09 9.57
C PRO A 70 19.05 6.94 8.03
N ASP A 71 18.65 5.78 7.54
CA ASP A 71 18.51 5.47 6.11
C ASP A 71 17.19 5.96 5.49
N GLY A 72 16.24 6.42 6.30
CA GLY A 72 14.91 6.87 5.84
C GLY A 72 13.95 5.74 5.46
N LEU A 73 14.31 4.48 5.70
CA LEU A 73 13.50 3.33 5.27
C LEU A 73 12.32 3.04 6.20
N ASN A 74 12.41 3.44 7.46
CA ASN A 74 11.33 3.31 8.42
C ASN A 74 11.10 4.66 9.08
N ASP A 75 10.04 5.33 8.63
CA ASP A 75 9.82 6.73 8.87
C ASP A 75 8.45 6.96 9.54
N ARG A 76 8.50 7.48 10.76
CA ARG A 76 7.34 7.84 11.59
C ARG A 76 7.33 9.33 11.97
N THR A 77 8.07 10.17 11.24
CA THR A 77 8.17 11.60 11.52
C THR A 77 6.84 12.38 11.38
N GLY A 78 5.79 11.76 10.82
CA GLY A 78 4.47 12.37 10.75
C GLY A 78 3.61 11.96 11.95
N ASN A 79 2.81 12.90 12.47
CA ASN A 79 1.99 12.69 13.68
C ASN A 79 1.20 11.38 13.67
N CYS A 80 0.56 11.01 12.57
CA CYS A 80 -0.24 9.78 12.48
C CYS A 80 0.28 8.82 11.39
N GLY A 81 1.47 9.08 10.83
CA GLY A 81 1.94 8.39 9.62
C GLY A 81 3.10 7.46 9.93
N TRP A 82 3.01 6.22 9.46
CA TRP A 82 4.13 5.29 9.46
C TRP A 82 4.37 4.75 8.05
N ARG A 83 5.59 4.96 7.55
CA ARG A 83 6.04 4.61 6.20
C ARG A 83 7.18 3.61 6.31
N LEU A 84 6.94 2.37 5.91
CA LEU A 84 7.94 1.30 5.87
C LEU A 84 8.33 1.01 4.41
N ARG A 85 9.45 1.59 3.98
CA ARG A 85 9.96 1.59 2.59
C ARG A 85 10.93 0.46 2.30
N GLU A 86 11.45 -0.24 3.31
CA GLU A 86 12.29 -1.44 3.11
C GLU A 86 11.60 -2.53 2.28
N LEU A 87 10.26 -2.55 2.26
CA LEU A 87 9.46 -3.52 1.52
C LEU A 87 9.29 -3.20 0.02
N SER A 88 10.01 -2.19 -0.51
CA SER A 88 9.82 -1.64 -1.86
C SER A 88 9.96 -2.64 -3.01
N GLY A 89 10.53 -3.81 -2.79
CA GLY A 89 10.34 -4.93 -3.72
C GLY A 89 10.51 -6.26 -3.04
N ASP A 90 9.78 -6.37 -1.93
CA ASP A 90 9.30 -7.64 -1.44
C ASP A 90 8.34 -8.25 -2.48
N GLU A 91 8.59 -9.51 -2.88
CA GLU A 91 7.81 -10.17 -3.92
C GLU A 91 6.34 -10.35 -3.53
N ASP A 92 6.03 -10.62 -2.26
CA ASP A 92 4.64 -10.76 -1.81
C ASP A 92 3.89 -9.43 -1.93
N LEU A 93 4.54 -8.29 -1.70
CA LEU A 93 3.91 -6.97 -1.94
C LEU A 93 3.71 -6.66 -3.42
N ILE A 94 4.65 -7.08 -4.28
CA ILE A 94 4.52 -6.95 -5.74
C ILE A 94 3.37 -7.83 -6.25
N ASP A 95 3.26 -9.05 -5.72
CA ASP A 95 2.19 -9.99 -6.03
C ASP A 95 0.83 -9.60 -5.42
N LEU A 96 0.83 -8.81 -4.34
CA LEU A 96 -0.40 -8.39 -3.66
C LEU A 96 -1.25 -7.45 -4.51
N LEU A 97 -0.63 -6.44 -5.12
CA LEU A 97 -1.34 -5.39 -5.85
C LEU A 97 -0.81 -5.20 -7.28
N PRO A 98 0.46 -4.77 -7.50
CA PRO A 98 1.02 -4.54 -8.84
C PRO A 98 0.63 -5.59 -9.87
N ARG A 99 1.16 -6.82 -9.77
CA ARG A 99 0.96 -7.85 -10.81
C ARG A 99 -0.49 -8.25 -10.98
N ARG A 100 -1.35 -8.07 -9.97
CA ARG A 100 -2.77 -8.42 -10.04
C ARG A 100 -3.59 -7.43 -10.85
N VAL A 101 -3.27 -6.14 -10.77
CA VAL A 101 -4.03 -5.07 -11.44
C VAL A 101 -3.48 -4.70 -12.82
N PHE A 102 -2.35 -5.28 -13.22
CA PHE A 102 -1.74 -5.02 -14.53
C PHE A 102 -2.66 -5.26 -15.72
N PRO A 103 -3.46 -6.36 -15.75
CA PRO A 103 -4.45 -6.54 -16.80
C PRO A 103 -5.47 -5.39 -16.90
N TRP A 104 -5.74 -4.66 -15.82
CA TRP A 104 -6.60 -3.48 -15.83
C TRP A 104 -5.88 -2.26 -16.39
N PHE A 105 -4.61 -2.09 -16.09
CA PHE A 105 -3.81 -1.02 -16.70
C PHE A 105 -3.68 -1.20 -18.21
N GLU A 106 -3.47 -2.43 -18.69
CA GLU A 106 -3.48 -2.76 -20.13
C GLU A 106 -4.82 -2.40 -20.78
N GLN A 107 -5.95 -2.64 -20.11
CA GLN A 107 -7.29 -2.26 -20.62
C GLN A 107 -7.47 -0.74 -20.70
N LEU A 108 -6.86 0.02 -19.80
CA LEU A 108 -7.00 1.48 -19.74
C LEU A 108 -6.00 2.21 -20.63
N LEU A 109 -4.78 1.67 -20.78
CA LEU A 109 -3.67 2.33 -21.48
C LEU A 109 -3.47 1.82 -22.91
N GLY A 110 -3.84 0.57 -23.18
CA GLY A 110 -3.57 -0.12 -24.45
C GLY A 110 -2.54 -1.24 -24.30
N GLU A 111 -2.58 -2.19 -25.23
CA GLU A 111 -1.72 -3.38 -25.23
C GLU A 111 -0.23 -3.02 -25.30
N GLY A 112 0.55 -3.46 -24.31
CA GLY A 112 2.00 -3.28 -24.24
C GLY A 112 2.45 -1.97 -23.61
N GLU A 113 1.52 -1.17 -23.08
CA GLU A 113 1.83 0.08 -22.38
C GLU A 113 2.20 -0.13 -20.91
N VAL A 114 1.94 -1.32 -20.34
CA VAL A 114 2.34 -1.66 -18.97
C VAL A 114 3.66 -2.41 -19.00
N VAL A 115 4.66 -1.86 -18.29
CA VAL A 115 5.96 -2.52 -18.17
C VAL A 115 6.03 -3.31 -16.86
N GLU A 116 6.42 -4.58 -16.97
CA GLU A 116 6.49 -5.50 -15.84
C GLU A 116 7.52 -5.05 -14.79
N PRO A 117 7.17 -5.00 -13.49
CA PRO A 117 8.11 -4.65 -12.45
C PRO A 117 9.19 -5.71 -12.32
N VAL A 118 10.43 -5.32 -12.58
CA VAL A 118 11.60 -6.17 -12.35
C VAL A 118 12.26 -5.78 -11.04
N PRO A 119 12.34 -6.70 -10.04
CA PRO A 119 13.15 -6.51 -8.85
C PRO A 119 14.60 -6.19 -9.21
N THR A 120 15.13 -5.06 -8.76
CA THR A 120 16.52 -4.66 -9.06
C THR A 120 17.51 -4.94 -7.93
N SER A 121 17.10 -5.57 -6.83
CA SER A 121 18.02 -5.98 -5.76
C SER A 121 17.65 -7.34 -5.20
N THR A 122 18.64 -7.97 -4.57
CA THR A 122 18.54 -9.31 -3.97
C THR A 122 19.08 -9.28 -2.55
N ALA A 123 18.86 -10.34 -1.77
CA ALA A 123 19.49 -10.47 -0.45
C ALA A 123 21.03 -10.44 -0.51
N SER A 124 21.62 -10.91 -1.62
CA SER A 124 23.07 -10.91 -1.87
C SER A 124 23.62 -9.60 -2.45
N ASP A 125 22.76 -8.75 -3.00
CA ASP A 125 23.11 -7.43 -3.55
C ASP A 125 21.96 -6.46 -3.23
N PRO A 126 21.89 -5.99 -1.96
CA PRO A 126 20.78 -5.16 -1.50
C PRO A 126 20.94 -3.73 -2.00
N ASP A 127 19.91 -3.15 -2.63
CA ASP A 127 19.87 -1.72 -2.89
C ASP A 127 19.64 -1.02 -1.54
N PRO A 128 20.49 -0.05 -1.15
CA PRO A 128 20.35 0.66 0.13
C PRO A 128 19.06 1.46 0.25
N ARG A 129 18.27 1.60 -0.83
CA ARG A 129 16.93 2.22 -0.82
C ARG A 129 15.78 1.22 -0.93
N GLY A 130 16.06 -0.08 -0.86
CA GLY A 130 15.11 -1.17 -1.12
C GLY A 130 15.02 -1.55 -2.60
N THR A 131 14.48 -2.73 -2.89
CA THR A 131 14.31 -3.23 -4.27
C THR A 131 13.52 -2.24 -5.10
N ARG A 132 14.15 -1.73 -6.17
CA ARG A 132 13.45 -0.89 -7.16
C ARG A 132 12.69 -1.76 -8.15
N LEU A 133 11.64 -1.19 -8.73
CA LEU A 133 10.90 -1.79 -9.82
C LEU A 133 11.22 -1.01 -11.11
N ARG A 134 12.04 -1.61 -11.98
CA ARG A 134 12.25 -1.02 -13.31
C ARG A 134 10.93 -1.08 -14.10
N GLY A 135 10.53 0.03 -14.72
CA GLY A 135 9.43 0.07 -15.68
C GLY A 135 8.04 0.43 -15.14
N TRP A 136 7.89 1.22 -14.09
CA TRP A 136 6.52 1.62 -13.72
C TRP A 136 5.93 2.66 -14.71
N PRO A 137 4.69 2.50 -15.22
CA PRO A 137 4.15 3.29 -16.32
C PRO A 137 3.73 4.72 -15.96
N VAL A 138 3.85 5.16 -14.69
CA VAL A 138 3.26 6.43 -14.23
C VAL A 138 4.30 7.24 -13.45
N TRP A 139 4.89 8.23 -14.12
CA TRP A 139 5.59 9.42 -13.58
C TRP A 139 6.65 9.20 -12.48
N GLY A 140 7.92 9.21 -12.89
CA GLY A 140 9.03 9.80 -12.11
C GLY A 140 9.49 9.11 -10.81
N GLY A 141 8.86 8.03 -10.36
CA GLY A 141 9.28 7.25 -9.19
C GLY A 141 9.44 5.77 -9.53
N LYS A 142 10.67 5.24 -9.46
CA LYS A 142 11.06 3.92 -9.97
C LYS A 142 10.67 2.71 -9.09
N GLU A 143 9.70 2.83 -8.17
CA GLU A 143 9.61 1.89 -7.04
C GLU A 143 8.20 1.81 -6.46
N LEU A 144 7.72 0.58 -6.18
CA LEU A 144 6.74 0.38 -5.11
C LEU A 144 7.37 0.99 -3.85
N ARG A 145 6.67 1.89 -3.16
CA ARG A 145 7.29 2.68 -2.07
C ARG A 145 7.29 2.00 -0.71
N GLY A 146 6.84 0.74 -0.64
CA GLY A 146 6.65 -0.02 0.59
C GLY A 146 5.23 0.08 1.15
N ALA A 147 5.08 -0.19 2.44
CA ALA A 147 3.79 -0.23 3.14
C ALA A 147 3.62 1.02 4.00
N TYR A 148 2.56 1.78 3.73
CA TYR A 148 2.24 2.99 4.47
C TYR A 148 0.95 2.78 5.25
N CYS A 149 0.95 3.12 6.53
CA CYS A 149 -0.26 3.17 7.33
C CYS A 149 -0.44 4.55 7.95
N VAL A 150 -1.70 4.95 8.06
CA VAL A 150 -2.12 6.12 8.81
C VAL A 150 -2.89 5.62 10.02
N LEU A 151 -2.44 6.01 11.21
CA LEU A 151 -3.10 5.67 12.45
C LEU A 151 -4.48 6.33 12.49
N PRO A 152 -5.53 5.59 12.89
CA PRO A 152 -6.85 6.15 13.08
C PRO A 152 -6.79 7.26 14.13
N GLN A 153 -7.47 8.35 13.84
CA GLN A 153 -7.67 9.42 14.81
C GLN A 153 -8.99 9.17 15.54
N GLU A 154 -9.07 9.65 16.78
CA GLU A 154 -10.34 9.68 17.48
C GLU A 154 -11.31 10.57 16.70
N ARG A 155 -12.49 10.02 16.43
CA ARG A 155 -13.53 10.76 15.71
C ARG A 155 -14.23 11.67 16.70
N HIS A 156 -14.15 12.98 16.49
CA HIS A 156 -14.82 13.97 17.32
C HIS A 156 -16.11 14.52 16.70
N ASP A 157 -16.45 14.15 15.46
CA ASP A 157 -17.69 14.59 14.81
C ASP A 157 -18.83 13.55 14.93
N ASP A 158 -20.06 14.06 14.97
CA ASP A 158 -21.30 13.27 15.02
C ASP A 158 -21.73 12.73 13.64
N ALA A 159 -20.93 12.95 12.58
CA ALA A 159 -21.29 12.46 11.27
C ALA A 159 -21.23 10.92 11.23
N PRO A 160 -22.05 10.26 10.40
CA PRO A 160 -21.99 8.80 10.27
C PRO A 160 -20.61 8.31 9.82
N SER A 161 -20.23 7.09 10.23
CA SER A 161 -19.05 6.44 9.66
C SER A 161 -19.18 6.30 8.15
N LEU A 162 -18.06 6.30 7.42
CA LEU A 162 -18.09 5.99 5.99
C LEU A 162 -18.79 4.66 5.73
N ALA A 163 -18.66 3.70 6.66
CA ALA A 163 -19.36 2.42 6.62
C ALA A 163 -20.87 2.54 6.86
N ASP A 164 -21.33 3.48 7.69
CA ASP A 164 -22.75 3.77 7.89
C ASP A 164 -23.32 4.54 6.69
N SER A 165 -22.61 5.56 6.21
CA SER A 165 -22.98 6.29 4.99
C SER A 165 -23.08 5.35 3.80
N ALA A 166 -22.07 4.50 3.56
CA ALA A 166 -22.09 3.52 2.48
C ALA A 166 -23.19 2.45 2.62
N ARG A 167 -23.70 2.21 3.84
CA ARG A 167 -24.86 1.34 4.08
C ARG A 167 -26.18 2.08 3.86
N ALA A 168 -26.21 3.39 4.06
CA ALA A 168 -27.40 4.23 3.90
C ALA A 168 -27.72 4.56 2.42
N GLY A 169 -26.74 4.43 1.54
CA GLY A 169 -26.86 4.75 0.10
C GLY A 169 -26.39 6.16 -0.18
#